data_AF-A0A510GFW5-F1
#
_entry.id   AF-A0A510GFW5-F1
#
_cell.length_a   1.000
_cell.length_b   1.000
_cell.length_c   1.000
_cell.angle_alpha   90.00
_cell.angle_beta   90.00
_cell.angle_gamma   90.00
#
_symmetry.space_group_name_H-M   'P 1'
#
loop_
_entity.id
_entity.type
_entity.pdbx_description
1 polymer ?
#
loop_
_entity_poly.entity_id
_entity_poly.type
_entity_poly.pdbx_seq_one_letter_code
_entity_poly.pdbx_strand_id
1 'polypeptide(L)'
;MKTNPIFLNVNRNLQSAMPTISIEVNRDKAYLYGMDLANIGKTVQYLLAGQQIGDFRMGNDLYDVILQFNQKDRKDISDFSKILIRAKNNNMLPLESIANITETISVKSYNHYNNSKSVTISSDLAPDEKIDDAINEINKIAAKLLDPSNTIIEYIGEIKQMREADSNMLITFVFALVFIYLVLAAQFESFTDPLLILLAVPFSITGGVLALWLAGKIALICIVISDLLL
;
A
#
# COMPACT_ATOMS: atom_id res chain seq x y z
N MET A 1 0.79 -5.41 18.12
CA MET A 1 0.49 -6.50 17.15
C MET A 1 1.38 -7.70 17.39
N LYS A 2 2.72 -7.65 17.20
CA LYS A 2 3.61 -8.82 17.43
C LYS A 2 3.53 -9.48 18.82
N THR A 3 3.16 -8.72 19.85
CA THR A 3 3.02 -9.21 21.23
C THR A 3 1.62 -9.76 21.54
N ASN A 4 0.64 -9.58 20.66
CA ASN A 4 -0.73 -10.01 20.88
C ASN A 4 -0.92 -11.38 20.20
N PRO A 5 -1.42 -12.42 20.92
CA PRO A 5 -1.55 -13.78 20.41
C PRO A 5 -2.50 -13.92 19.21
N ILE A 6 -3.40 -12.96 18.98
CA ILE A 6 -4.37 -12.99 17.87
C ILE A 6 -3.68 -12.83 16.50
N PHE A 7 -2.53 -12.17 16.43
CA PHE A 7 -1.85 -11.87 15.17
C PHE A 7 -0.60 -12.72 14.98
N LEU A 8 -0.54 -13.43 13.85
CA LEU A 8 0.62 -14.18 13.39
C LEU A 8 1.30 -13.46 12.22
N ASN A 9 2.59 -13.74 12.02
CA ASN A 9 3.38 -13.28 10.88
C ASN A 9 3.23 -11.78 10.53
N VAL A 10 3.14 -10.92 11.55
CA VAL A 10 2.94 -9.48 11.35
C VAL A 10 4.10 -8.87 10.56
N ASN A 11 3.78 -8.39 9.36
CA ASN A 11 4.69 -7.73 8.45
C ASN A 11 4.21 -6.30 8.15
N ARG A 12 5.15 -5.43 7.77
CA ARG A 12 4.87 -4.06 7.37
C ARG A 12 5.62 -3.77 6.07
N ASN A 13 4.91 -3.21 5.11
CA ASN A 13 5.50 -2.75 3.86
C ASN A 13 6.13 -1.36 4.06
N LEU A 14 7.18 -1.32 4.88
CA LEU A 14 8.05 -0.15 5.02
C LEU A 14 9.36 -0.44 4.30
N GLN A 15 9.66 0.38 3.31
CA GLN A 15 10.92 0.29 2.58
C GLN A 15 12.07 0.61 3.53
N SER A 16 13.08 -0.26 3.54
CA SER A 16 14.27 -0.07 4.36
C SER A 16 15.02 1.19 3.96
N ALA A 17 15.50 1.91 4.97
CA ALA A 17 16.38 3.04 4.79
C ALA A 17 17.71 2.53 4.18
N MET A 18 18.11 3.12 3.06
CA MET A 18 19.31 2.74 2.32
C MET A 18 20.30 3.90 2.32
N PRO A 19 21.61 3.62 2.51
CA PRO A 19 22.65 4.62 2.30
C PRO A 19 22.54 5.18 0.88
N THR A 20 22.47 6.50 0.78
CA THR A 20 22.28 7.24 -0.46
C THR A 20 23.30 8.37 -0.51
N ILE A 21 24.03 8.47 -1.60
CA ILE A 21 24.96 9.57 -1.84
C ILE A 21 24.16 10.75 -2.40
N SER A 22 24.10 11.85 -1.65
CA SER A 22 23.51 13.10 -2.08
C SER A 22 24.59 14.01 -2.65
N ILE A 23 24.43 14.44 -3.91
CA ILE A 23 25.33 15.38 -4.57
C ILE A 23 24.58 16.70 -4.73
N GLU A 24 24.91 17.67 -3.88
CA GLU A 24 24.30 19.00 -3.91
C GLU A 24 25.21 19.97 -4.65
N VAL A 25 24.82 20.34 -5.88
CA VAL A 25 25.60 21.26 -6.71
C VAL A 25 25.35 22.71 -6.29
N ASN A 26 26.42 23.42 -5.94
CA ASN A 26 26.38 24.85 -5.69
C ASN A 26 26.33 25.61 -7.03
N ARG A 27 25.15 26.11 -7.36
CA ARG A 27 24.88 26.80 -8.64
C ARG A 27 25.69 28.09 -8.79
N ASP A 28 25.91 28.83 -7.71
CA ASP A 28 26.66 30.09 -7.75
C ASP A 28 28.14 29.86 -8.06
N LYS A 29 28.76 28.87 -7.39
CA LYS A 29 30.13 28.45 -7.69
C LYS A 29 30.25 27.91 -9.12
N ALA A 30 29.33 27.06 -9.55
CA ALA A 30 29.32 26.54 -10.91
C ALA A 30 29.26 27.66 -11.97
N TYR A 31 28.45 28.69 -11.73
CA TYR A 31 28.36 29.87 -12.60
C TYR A 31 29.67 30.67 -12.63
N LEU A 32 30.28 30.94 -11.48
CA LEU A 32 31.57 31.66 -11.39
C LEU A 32 32.69 30.95 -12.16
N TYR A 33 32.72 29.62 -12.16
CA TYR A 33 33.69 28.83 -12.90
C TYR A 33 33.31 28.60 -14.37
N GLY A 34 32.19 29.14 -14.85
CA GLY A 34 31.72 28.99 -16.23
C GLY A 34 31.31 27.56 -16.58
N MET A 35 30.80 26.81 -15.59
CA MET A 35 30.30 25.44 -15.79
C MET A 35 28.82 25.43 -16.15
N ASP A 36 28.45 24.48 -17.01
CA ASP A 36 27.06 24.19 -17.33
C ASP A 36 26.52 23.09 -16.41
N LEU A 37 25.38 23.33 -15.76
CA LEU A 37 24.69 22.36 -14.92
C LEU A 37 24.33 21.09 -15.70
N ALA A 38 24.01 21.21 -16.99
CA ALA A 38 23.73 20.06 -17.84
C ALA A 38 24.97 19.16 -18.03
N ASN A 39 26.15 19.76 -18.17
CA ASN A 39 27.40 19.01 -18.30
C ASN A 39 27.81 18.35 -16.98
N ILE A 40 27.59 19.03 -15.84
CA ILE A 40 27.81 18.46 -14.51
C ILE A 40 26.92 17.21 -14.34
N GLY A 41 25.61 17.34 -14.60
CA GLY A 41 24.66 16.23 -14.50
C GLY A 41 25.00 15.03 -15.38
N LYS A 42 25.37 15.28 -16.65
CA LYS A 42 25.82 14.22 -17.57
C LYS A 42 27.08 13.52 -17.07
N THR A 43 28.07 14.27 -16.59
CA THR A 43 29.33 13.70 -16.08
C THR A 43 29.06 12.80 -14.85
N VAL A 44 28.21 13.25 -13.93
CA VAL A 44 27.77 12.45 -12.77
C VAL A 44 26.98 11.20 -13.20
N GLN A 45 26.12 11.31 -14.22
CA GLN A 45 25.40 10.16 -14.78
C GLN A 45 26.35 9.11 -15.35
N TYR A 46 27.36 9.53 -16.11
CA TYR A 46 28.34 8.62 -16.75
C TYR A 46 29.17 7.88 -15.70
N LEU A 47 29.42 8.53 -14.57
CA LEU A 47 30.12 7.96 -13.44
C LEU A 47 29.29 6.88 -12.71
N LEU A 48 28.04 7.21 -12.38
CA LEU A 48 27.21 6.36 -11.53
C LEU A 48 26.56 5.22 -12.31
N ALA A 49 25.87 5.55 -13.41
CA ALA A 49 25.08 4.60 -14.19
C ALA A 49 25.81 4.12 -15.45
N GLY A 50 26.82 4.85 -15.92
CA GLY A 50 27.31 4.72 -17.29
C GLY A 50 26.33 5.32 -18.30
N GLN A 51 26.74 5.40 -19.56
CA GLN A 51 25.90 5.87 -20.65
C GLN A 51 26.01 4.94 -21.85
N GLN A 52 24.89 4.47 -22.34
CA GLN A 52 24.83 3.83 -23.65
C GLN A 52 25.07 4.89 -24.73
N ILE A 53 26.17 4.75 -25.46
CA ILE A 53 26.58 5.68 -26.52
C ILE A 53 26.16 5.20 -27.90
N GLY A 54 25.75 3.94 -28.02
CA GLY A 54 25.26 3.34 -29.25
C GLY A 54 25.26 1.83 -29.16
N ASP A 55 25.00 1.20 -30.31
CA ASP A 55 24.87 -0.25 -30.40
C ASP A 55 25.89 -0.78 -31.40
N PHE A 56 26.47 -1.94 -31.08
CA PHE A 56 27.42 -2.64 -31.91
C PHE A 56 26.84 -3.98 -32.34
N ARG A 57 26.74 -4.21 -33.66
CA ARG A 57 26.25 -5.48 -34.20
C ARG A 57 27.41 -6.43 -34.46
N MET A 58 27.32 -7.64 -33.89
CA MET A 58 28.25 -8.72 -34.19
C MET A 58 27.46 -9.97 -34.56
N GLY A 59 27.54 -10.38 -35.83
CA GLY A 59 26.67 -11.44 -36.37
C GLY A 59 25.21 -11.02 -36.43
N ASN A 60 24.33 -11.82 -35.82
CA ASN A 60 22.91 -11.52 -35.70
C ASN A 60 22.53 -10.80 -34.39
N ASP A 61 23.49 -10.61 -33.48
CA ASP A 61 23.23 -10.03 -32.17
C ASP A 61 23.61 -8.55 -32.13
N LEU A 62 22.81 -7.76 -31.40
CA LEU A 62 23.02 -6.35 -31.14
C LEU A 62 23.51 -6.19 -29.68
N TYR A 63 24.64 -5.53 -29.49
CA TYR A 63 25.26 -5.30 -28.19
C TYR A 63 25.25 -3.82 -27.84
N ASP A 64 24.85 -3.48 -26.62
CA ASP A 64 24.91 -2.10 -26.14
C ASP A 64 26.35 -1.70 -25.84
N VAL A 65 26.80 -0.57 -26.39
CA VAL A 65 28.10 0.02 -26.08
C VAL A 65 27.90 1.04 -24.97
N ILE A 66 28.36 0.69 -23.76
CA ILE A 66 28.23 1.54 -22.57
C ILE A 66 29.58 2.17 -22.24
N LEU A 67 29.62 3.51 -22.24
CA LEU A 67 30.72 4.28 -21.70
C LEU A 67 30.58 4.37 -20.18
N GLN A 68 31.56 3.89 -19.44
CA GLN A 68 31.55 3.90 -17.98
C GLN A 68 32.96 4.12 -17.44
N PHE A 69 33.06 4.77 -16.28
CA PHE A 69 34.33 4.91 -15.56
C PHE A 69 34.81 3.57 -14.98
N ASN A 70 36.11 3.44 -14.79
CA ASN A 70 36.69 2.24 -14.19
C ASN A 70 36.14 2.01 -12.78
N GLN A 71 35.93 0.75 -12.43
CA GLN A 71 35.34 0.39 -11.14
C GLN A 71 36.19 0.88 -9.94
N LYS A 72 37.50 1.04 -10.12
CA LYS A 72 38.42 1.56 -9.09
C LYS A 72 38.16 3.02 -8.72
N ASP A 73 37.64 3.81 -9.65
CA ASP A 73 37.42 5.25 -9.49
C ASP A 73 36.01 5.58 -8.96
N ARG A 74 35.25 4.56 -8.53
CA ARG A 74 33.87 4.68 -8.02
C ARG A 74 33.58 3.82 -6.79
N LYS A 75 34.62 3.34 -6.09
CA LYS A 75 34.44 2.49 -4.90
C LYS A 75 34.09 3.32 -3.67
N ASP A 76 34.84 4.38 -3.45
CA ASP A 76 34.74 5.20 -2.25
C ASP A 76 34.16 6.57 -2.56
N ILE A 77 33.47 7.15 -1.58
CA ILE A 77 32.85 8.47 -1.73
C ILE A 77 33.88 9.57 -2.04
N SER A 78 35.12 9.37 -1.58
CA SER A 78 36.26 10.28 -1.78
C SER A 78 36.80 10.26 -3.21
N ASP A 79 36.51 9.23 -4.00
CA ASP A 79 36.90 9.18 -5.41
C ASP A 79 35.99 10.06 -6.26
N PHE A 80 34.72 10.20 -5.86
CA PHE A 80 33.77 11.12 -6.52
C PHE A 80 34.25 12.57 -6.45
N SER A 81 34.91 12.96 -5.35
CA SER A 81 35.45 14.30 -5.16
C SER A 81 36.54 14.68 -6.16
N LYS A 82 37.33 13.69 -6.62
CA LYS A 82 38.50 13.90 -7.49
C LYS A 82 38.15 14.02 -8.97
N ILE A 83 36.88 13.81 -9.33
CA ILE A 83 36.44 13.75 -10.72
C ILE A 83 36.49 15.13 -11.35
N LEU A 84 37.19 15.20 -12.48
CA LEU A 84 37.38 16.42 -13.22
C LEU A 84 36.20 16.67 -14.16
N ILE A 85 35.58 17.84 -14.02
CA ILE A 85 34.52 18.33 -14.89
C ILE A 85 35.08 19.45 -15.76
N ARG A 86 34.77 19.38 -17.05
CA ARG A 86 35.20 20.38 -18.04
C ARG A 86 34.24 21.57 -18.05
N ALA A 87 34.79 22.76 -17.82
CA ALA A 87 34.11 24.04 -17.95
C ALA A 87 34.11 24.55 -19.40
N LYS A 88 33.28 25.55 -19.71
CA LYS A 88 33.17 26.12 -21.08
C LYS A 88 34.46 26.78 -21.56
N ASN A 89 35.25 27.32 -20.64
CA ASN A 89 36.59 27.87 -20.89
C ASN A 89 37.68 26.80 -21.06
N ASN A 90 37.29 25.52 -21.18
CA ASN A 90 38.17 24.37 -21.31
C ASN A 90 39.01 24.04 -20.07
N ASN A 91 38.78 24.73 -18.95
CA ASN A 91 39.40 24.39 -17.67
C ASN A 91 38.75 23.14 -17.08
N MET A 92 39.55 22.35 -16.37
CA MET A 92 39.08 21.17 -15.65
C MET A 92 39.16 21.45 -14.16
N LEU A 93 38.07 21.19 -13.45
CA LEU A 93 37.94 21.44 -12.01
C LEU A 93 37.33 20.20 -11.35
N PRO A 94 37.78 19.84 -10.14
CA PRO A 94 37.23 18.70 -9.42
C PRO A 94 35.80 18.98 -8.95
N LEU A 95 34.96 17.94 -8.93
CA LEU A 95 33.55 18.02 -8.53
C LEU A 95 33.38 18.61 -7.12
N GLU A 96 34.28 18.32 -6.19
CA GLU A 96 34.26 18.87 -4.82
C GLU A 96 34.34 20.40 -4.76
N SER A 97 34.91 21.06 -5.77
CA SER A 97 34.97 22.53 -5.80
C SER A 97 33.61 23.18 -6.01
N ILE A 98 32.67 22.47 -6.62
CA ILE A 98 31.36 22.99 -7.04
C ILE A 98 30.17 22.22 -6.46
N ALA A 99 30.37 21.06 -5.86
CA ALA A 99 29.31 20.25 -5.27
C ALA A 99 29.71 19.69 -3.91
N ASN A 100 28.75 19.66 -3.00
CA ASN A 100 28.88 18.99 -1.70
C ASN A 100 28.37 17.56 -1.85
N ILE A 101 29.22 16.59 -1.52
CA ILE A 101 28.88 15.16 -1.58
C ILE A 101 28.74 14.67 -0.15
N THR A 102 27.54 14.23 0.22
CA THR A 102 27.25 13.73 1.57
C THR A 102 26.59 12.37 1.51
N GLU A 103 26.98 11.50 2.44
CA GLU A 103 26.26 10.25 2.66
C GLU A 103 25.03 10.55 3.53
N THR A 104 23.87 10.20 3.00
CA THR A 104 22.58 10.41 3.67
C THR A 104 21.81 9.11 3.68
N ILE A 105 20.86 8.99 4.60
CA ILE A 105 19.97 7.83 4.64
C ILE A 105 18.67 8.27 3.97
N SER A 106 18.28 7.57 2.90
CA SER A 106 17.03 7.83 2.21
C SER A 106 16.23 6.55 1.99
N VAL A 107 14.94 6.71 1.77
CA VAL A 107 14.02 5.60 1.48
C VAL A 107 13.82 5.56 -0.03
N LYS A 108 14.00 4.38 -0.64
CA LYS A 108 13.91 4.19 -2.10
C LYS A 108 12.58 4.66 -2.69
N SER A 109 11.48 4.46 -1.96
CA SER A 109 10.14 4.86 -2.40
C SER A 109 9.19 4.96 -1.21
N TYR A 110 8.21 5.86 -1.32
CA TYR A 110 7.10 5.96 -0.38
C TYR A 110 5.88 5.23 -0.96
N ASN A 111 5.30 4.32 -0.17
CA ASN A 111 4.05 3.68 -0.52
C ASN A 111 2.90 4.69 -0.40
N HIS A 112 1.95 4.60 -1.33
CA HIS A 112 0.77 5.44 -1.34
C HIS A 112 -0.47 4.56 -1.47
N TYR A 113 -1.53 4.98 -0.80
CA TYR A 113 -2.86 4.39 -0.92
C TYR A 113 -3.87 5.53 -0.84
N ASN A 114 -4.84 5.57 -1.76
CA ASN A 114 -5.79 6.67 -1.91
C ASN A 114 -5.13 8.06 -1.94
N ASN A 115 -4.08 8.21 -2.77
CA ASN A 115 -3.29 9.44 -2.92
C ASN A 115 -2.61 9.97 -1.64
N SER A 116 -2.59 9.18 -0.58
CA SER A 116 -1.96 9.54 0.70
C SER A 116 -0.80 8.59 1.00
N LYS A 117 0.27 9.10 1.63
CA LYS A 117 1.38 8.26 2.09
C LYS A 117 0.84 7.23 3.07
N SER A 118 1.13 5.96 2.81
CA SER A 118 0.55 4.86 3.57
C SER A 118 1.60 3.83 3.94
N VAL A 119 1.29 3.07 4.99
CA VAL A 119 2.07 1.91 5.41
C VAL A 119 1.10 0.75 5.52
N THR A 120 1.24 -0.22 4.62
CA THR A 120 0.43 -1.43 4.69
C THR A 120 0.99 -2.35 5.76
N ILE A 121 0.15 -2.73 6.71
CA ILE A 121 0.45 -3.74 7.73
C ILE A 121 -0.37 -4.98 7.37
N SER A 122 0.29 -6.13 7.27
CA SER A 122 -0.33 -7.42 7.00
C SER A 122 -0.05 -8.37 8.15
N SER A 123 -1.01 -9.21 8.47
CA SER A 123 -0.87 -10.25 9.50
C SER A 123 -1.78 -11.41 9.17
N ASP A 124 -1.34 -12.60 9.52
CA ASP A 124 -2.19 -13.78 9.53
C ASP A 124 -2.99 -13.79 10.84
N LEU A 125 -4.19 -14.34 10.80
CA LEU A 125 -5.02 -14.54 11.98
C LEU A 125 -4.62 -15.84 12.68
N ALA A 126 -4.55 -15.84 14.01
CA ALA A 126 -4.32 -17.06 14.77
C ALA A 126 -5.45 -18.08 14.56
N PRO A 127 -5.17 -19.39 14.65
CA PRO A 127 -6.22 -20.42 14.57
C PRO A 127 -7.31 -20.18 15.61
N ASP A 128 -8.56 -20.43 15.24
CA ASP A 128 -9.76 -20.28 16.07
C ASP A 128 -10.13 -18.84 16.49
N GLU A 129 -9.38 -17.83 16.05
CA GLU A 129 -9.74 -16.43 16.27
C GLU A 129 -10.67 -15.89 15.18
N LYS A 130 -11.48 -14.88 15.53
CA LYS A 130 -12.37 -14.21 14.58
C LYS A 130 -11.74 -12.94 14.02
N ILE A 131 -12.03 -12.67 12.75
CA ILE A 131 -11.58 -11.44 12.06
C ILE A 131 -12.08 -10.19 12.80
N ASP A 132 -13.32 -10.21 13.31
CA ASP A 132 -13.89 -9.07 14.05
C ASP A 132 -13.13 -8.76 15.34
N ASP A 133 -12.70 -9.79 16.08
CA ASP A 133 -11.92 -9.62 17.30
C ASP A 133 -10.54 -9.02 17.00
N ALA A 134 -9.92 -9.46 15.90
CA ALA A 134 -8.67 -8.88 15.39
C ALA A 134 -8.84 -7.41 14.99
N ILE A 135 -9.93 -7.04 14.31
CA ILE A 135 -10.24 -5.64 13.95
C ILE A 135 -10.45 -4.79 15.21
N ASN A 136 -11.18 -5.30 16.19
CA ASN A 136 -11.41 -4.62 17.47
C ASN A 136 -10.10 -4.36 18.21
N GLU A 137 -9.20 -5.34 18.24
CA GLU A 137 -7.86 -5.17 18.82
C GLU A 137 -6.99 -4.20 18.04
N ILE A 138 -7.04 -4.21 16.70
CA ILE A 138 -6.35 -3.21 15.86
C ILE A 138 -6.85 -1.80 16.22
N ASN A 139 -8.17 -1.60 16.28
CA ASN A 139 -8.76 -0.30 16.63
C ASN A 139 -8.32 0.18 18.02
N LYS A 140 -8.28 -0.72 19.01
CA LYS A 140 -7.78 -0.39 20.37
C LYS A 140 -6.30 -0.01 20.37
N ILE A 141 -5.46 -0.79 19.69
CA ILE A 141 -4.03 -0.52 19.57
C ILE A 141 -3.80 0.83 18.89
N ALA A 142 -4.54 1.09 17.82
CA ALA A 142 -4.41 2.28 17.03
C ALA A 142 -4.89 3.54 17.77
N ALA A 143 -6.02 3.46 18.49
CA ALA A 143 -6.49 4.56 19.34
C ALA A 143 -5.50 4.93 20.45
N LYS A 144 -4.62 4.00 20.86
CA LYS A 144 -3.58 4.25 21.87
C LYS A 144 -2.29 4.83 21.29
N LEU A 145 -1.93 4.46 20.06
CA LEU A 145 -0.62 4.77 19.47
C LEU A 145 -0.65 5.88 18.42
N LEU A 146 -1.79 6.09 17.77
CA LEU A 146 -1.94 7.01 16.65
C LEU A 146 -2.78 8.20 17.07
N ASP A 147 -2.33 9.39 16.69
CA ASP A 147 -3.13 10.60 16.80
C ASP A 147 -4.16 10.61 15.66
N PRO A 148 -5.47 10.56 15.97
CA PRO A 148 -6.53 10.50 14.96
C PRO A 148 -6.62 11.77 14.11
N SER A 149 -5.99 12.88 14.52
CA SER A 149 -5.95 14.11 13.72
C SER A 149 -5.02 14.01 12.51
N ASN A 150 -4.06 13.09 12.52
CA ASN A 150 -2.97 13.05 11.54
C ASN A 150 -2.82 11.69 10.84
N THR A 151 -3.55 10.65 11.29
CA THR A 151 -3.49 9.31 10.71
C THR A 151 -4.87 8.72 10.55
N ILE A 152 -5.15 8.20 9.35
CA ILE A 152 -6.38 7.47 9.03
C ILE A 152 -6.03 5.99 8.85
N ILE A 153 -6.85 5.12 9.42
CA ILE A 153 -6.71 3.67 9.27
C ILE A 153 -7.76 3.22 8.28
N GLU A 154 -7.32 2.57 7.20
CA GLU A 154 -8.22 1.98 6.23
C GLU A 154 -7.93 0.48 6.13
N TYR A 155 -9.01 -0.32 6.17
CA TYR A 155 -8.95 -1.75 5.98
C TYR A 155 -9.06 -2.07 4.49
N ILE A 156 -8.29 -3.05 4.03
CA ILE A 156 -8.20 -3.44 2.62
C ILE A 156 -8.41 -4.95 2.45
N GLY A 157 -8.66 -5.40 1.22
CA GLY A 157 -8.81 -6.80 0.89
C GLY A 157 -10.08 -7.42 1.46
N GLU A 158 -9.97 -8.63 2.00
CA GLU A 158 -11.09 -9.43 2.51
C GLU A 158 -11.87 -8.71 3.62
N ILE A 159 -11.18 -8.05 4.55
CA ILE A 159 -11.82 -7.28 5.63
C ILE A 159 -12.72 -6.17 5.07
N LYS A 160 -12.28 -5.49 4.01
CA LYS A 160 -13.07 -4.44 3.37
C LYS A 160 -14.32 -5.03 2.73
N GLN A 161 -14.16 -6.11 1.97
CA GLN A 161 -15.28 -6.79 1.30
C GLN A 161 -16.31 -7.32 2.29
N MET A 162 -15.85 -7.91 3.40
CA MET A 162 -16.73 -8.38 4.48
C MET A 162 -17.57 -7.22 5.04
N ARG A 163 -16.94 -6.09 5.39
CA ARG A 163 -17.65 -4.92 5.93
C ARG A 163 -18.62 -4.28 4.93
N GLU A 164 -18.23 -4.20 3.67
CA GLU A 164 -19.10 -3.69 2.60
C GLU A 164 -20.30 -4.62 2.39
N ALA A 165 -20.09 -5.95 2.40
CA ALA A 165 -21.16 -6.95 2.31
C ALA A 165 -22.14 -6.85 3.50
N ASP A 166 -21.62 -6.79 4.73
CA ASP A 166 -22.43 -6.69 5.95
C ASP A 166 -23.34 -5.45 5.93
N SER A 167 -22.80 -4.29 5.52
CA SER A 167 -23.56 -3.03 5.52
C SER A 167 -24.72 -3.04 4.51
N ASN A 168 -24.54 -3.66 3.35
CA ASN A 168 -25.55 -3.69 2.29
C ASN A 168 -26.62 -4.77 2.55
N MET A 169 -26.29 -5.83 3.28
CA MET A 169 -27.19 -6.93 3.59
C MET A 169 -28.39 -6.49 4.43
N LEU A 170 -28.18 -5.69 5.49
CA LEU A 170 -29.27 -5.20 6.35
C LEU A 170 -30.23 -4.30 5.57
N ILE A 171 -29.70 -3.38 4.75
CA ILE A 171 -30.50 -2.48 3.93
C ILE A 171 -31.35 -3.28 2.94
N THR A 172 -30.74 -4.24 2.24
CA THR A 172 -31.43 -5.10 1.28
C THR A 172 -32.51 -5.96 1.95
N PHE A 173 -32.23 -6.51 3.14
CA PHE A 173 -33.22 -7.27 3.94
C PHE A 173 -34.45 -6.44 4.28
N VAL A 174 -34.25 -5.21 4.77
CA VAL A 174 -35.36 -4.31 5.11
C VAL A 174 -36.17 -3.96 3.87
N PHE A 175 -35.52 -3.68 2.73
CA PHE A 175 -36.22 -3.43 1.47
C PHE A 175 -37.01 -4.65 0.99
N ALA A 176 -36.44 -5.85 1.10
CA ALA A 176 -37.12 -7.09 0.73
C ALA A 176 -38.36 -7.34 1.62
N LEU A 177 -38.25 -7.13 2.93
CA LEU A 177 -39.38 -7.24 3.85
C LEU A 177 -40.50 -6.25 3.52
N VAL A 178 -40.16 -5.00 3.22
CA VAL A 178 -41.13 -3.97 2.80
C VAL A 178 -41.79 -4.37 1.48
N PHE A 179 -41.02 -4.89 0.52
CA PHE A 179 -41.55 -5.31 -0.76
C PHE A 179 -42.50 -6.51 -0.64
N ILE A 180 -42.11 -7.54 0.12
CA ILE A 180 -42.96 -8.70 0.42
C ILE A 180 -44.24 -8.26 1.13
N TYR A 181 -44.12 -7.36 2.13
CA TYR A 181 -45.29 -6.79 2.81
C TYR A 181 -46.26 -6.15 1.84
N LEU A 182 -45.78 -5.30 0.93
CA LEU A 182 -46.62 -4.59 -0.04
C LEU A 182 -47.30 -5.55 -1.02
N VAL A 183 -46.58 -6.57 -1.50
CA VAL A 183 -47.14 -7.59 -2.40
C VAL A 183 -48.23 -8.39 -1.69
N LEU A 184 -47.99 -8.83 -0.47
CA LEU A 184 -48.99 -9.57 0.32
C LEU A 184 -50.18 -8.70 0.68
N ALA A 185 -49.97 -7.42 1.02
CA ALA A 185 -51.06 -6.48 1.31
C ALA A 185 -51.97 -6.26 0.10
N ALA A 186 -51.37 -6.15 -1.10
CA ALA A 186 -52.13 -6.08 -2.34
C ALA A 186 -52.87 -7.39 -2.65
N GLN A 187 -52.27 -8.55 -2.34
CA GLN A 187 -52.87 -9.86 -2.59
C GLN A 187 -54.04 -10.19 -1.66
N PHE A 188 -53.93 -9.86 -0.37
CA PHE A 188 -54.98 -10.11 0.63
C PHE A 188 -55.99 -8.98 0.74
N GLU A 189 -55.80 -7.87 0.00
CA GLU A 189 -56.62 -6.65 0.10
C GLU A 189 -56.71 -6.11 1.54
N SER A 190 -55.67 -6.36 2.34
CA SER A 190 -55.68 -6.19 3.79
C SER A 190 -54.28 -5.88 4.28
N PHE A 191 -54.16 -4.91 5.19
CA PHE A 191 -52.88 -4.50 5.79
C PHE A 191 -52.54 -5.29 7.06
N THR A 192 -53.52 -5.94 7.69
CA THR A 192 -53.31 -6.70 8.93
C THR A 192 -52.85 -8.13 8.69
N ASP A 193 -53.37 -8.78 7.66
CA ASP A 193 -53.08 -10.20 7.39
C ASP A 193 -51.62 -10.45 6.99
N PRO A 194 -50.99 -9.63 6.12
CA PRO A 194 -49.56 -9.74 5.81
C PRO A 194 -48.64 -9.56 7.01
N LEU A 195 -49.03 -8.70 7.97
CA LEU A 195 -48.22 -8.41 9.15
C LEU A 195 -48.11 -9.63 10.05
N LEU A 196 -49.22 -10.39 10.21
CA LEU A 196 -49.22 -11.65 10.96
C LEU A 196 -48.30 -12.69 10.34
N ILE A 197 -48.26 -12.78 9.00
CA ILE A 197 -47.37 -13.71 8.28
C ILE A 197 -45.91 -13.31 8.46
N LEU A 198 -45.59 -12.01 8.35
CA LEU A 198 -44.23 -11.51 8.54
C LEU A 198 -43.73 -11.70 9.98
N LEU A 199 -44.62 -11.71 10.96
CA LEU A 199 -44.26 -12.01 12.35
C LEU A 199 -43.68 -13.43 12.51
N ALA A 200 -43.99 -14.37 11.61
CA ALA A 200 -43.43 -15.71 11.63
C ALA A 200 -41.96 -15.77 11.15
N VAL A 201 -41.51 -14.80 10.34
CA VAL A 201 -40.14 -14.72 9.79
C VAL A 201 -39.05 -14.68 10.88
N PRO A 202 -39.09 -13.79 11.89
CA PRO A 202 -38.07 -13.77 12.95
C PRO A 202 -38.05 -15.06 13.78
N PHE A 203 -39.20 -15.73 13.95
CA PHE A 203 -39.25 -17.05 14.60
C PHE A 203 -38.57 -18.12 13.76
N SER A 204 -38.75 -18.10 12.44
CA SER A 204 -38.07 -19.00 11.50
C SER A 204 -36.54 -18.81 11.53
N ILE A 205 -36.07 -17.57 11.52
CA ILE A 205 -34.64 -17.23 11.62
C ILE A 205 -34.06 -17.78 12.94
N THR A 206 -34.75 -17.55 14.06
CA THR A 206 -34.32 -18.03 15.37
C THR A 206 -34.20 -19.55 15.41
N GLY A 207 -35.17 -20.27 14.81
CA GLY A 207 -35.13 -21.73 14.68
C GLY A 207 -33.96 -22.23 13.83
N GLY A 208 -33.68 -21.57 12.71
CA GLY A 208 -32.53 -21.88 11.85
C GLY A 208 -31.19 -21.69 12.55
N VAL A 209 -31.02 -20.58 13.27
CA VAL A 209 -29.80 -20.31 14.06
C VAL A 209 -29.60 -21.36 15.16
N LEU A 210 -30.67 -21.73 15.88
CA LEU A 210 -30.63 -22.77 16.91
C LEU A 210 -30.24 -24.14 16.34
N ALA A 211 -30.81 -24.52 15.19
CA ALA A 211 -30.49 -25.78 14.53
C ALA A 211 -29.01 -25.85 14.09
N LEU A 212 -28.48 -24.76 13.57
CA LEU A 212 -27.08 -24.67 13.14
C LEU A 212 -26.11 -24.64 14.32
N TRP A 213 -26.49 -23.98 15.41
CA TRP A 213 -25.72 -23.98 16.66
C TRP A 213 -25.60 -25.39 17.23
N LEU A 214 -26.71 -26.15 17.27
CA LEU A 214 -26.72 -27.56 17.70
C LEU A 214 -25.92 -28.48 16.76
N ALA A 215 -25.89 -28.19 15.46
CA ALA A 215 -25.13 -28.95 14.48
C ALA A 215 -23.60 -28.68 14.51
N GLY A 216 -23.13 -27.76 15.38
CA GLY A 216 -21.72 -27.37 15.46
C GLY A 216 -21.18 -26.67 14.21
N LYS A 217 -22.06 -26.26 13.28
CA LYS A 217 -21.67 -25.62 12.01
C LYS A 217 -21.91 -24.12 12.07
N ILE A 218 -21.20 -23.45 12.98
CA ILE A 218 -21.31 -22.01 13.21
C ILE A 218 -20.95 -21.20 11.95
N ALA A 219 -20.01 -21.69 11.12
CA ALA A 219 -19.62 -21.05 9.87
C ALA A 219 -20.71 -21.08 8.77
N LEU A 220 -21.68 -22.00 8.84
CA LEU A 220 -22.80 -22.05 7.89
C LEU A 220 -23.97 -21.13 8.27
N ILE A 221 -23.93 -20.51 9.46
CA ILE A 221 -24.97 -19.57 9.90
C ILE A 221 -25.04 -18.36 8.97
N CYS A 222 -23.91 -17.78 8.56
CA CYS A 222 -23.90 -16.66 7.61
C CYS A 222 -24.39 -17.06 6.21
N ILE A 223 -24.05 -18.27 5.74
CA ILE A 223 -24.45 -18.77 4.41
C ILE A 223 -25.95 -19.02 4.36
N VAL A 224 -26.52 -19.64 5.40
CA VAL A 224 -27.97 -19.92 5.46
C VAL A 224 -28.79 -18.63 5.59
N ILE A 225 -28.30 -17.61 6.30
CA ILE A 225 -29.00 -16.32 6.38
C ILE A 225 -28.94 -15.58 5.03
N SER A 226 -27.86 -15.71 4.26
CA SER A 226 -27.74 -15.12 2.92
C SER A 226 -28.65 -15.83 1.89
N ASP A 227 -28.75 -17.17 1.94
CA ASP A 227 -29.55 -17.96 0.99
C ASP A 227 -31.05 -17.95 1.30
N LEU A 228 -31.46 -17.74 2.57
CA LEU A 228 -32.88 -17.61 2.93
C LEU A 228 -33.50 -16.26 2.49
N LEU A 229 -32.68 -15.33 2.02
CA LEU A 229 -33.02 -13.95 1.70
C LEU A 229 -32.99 -13.62 0.19
N LEU A 230 -32.59 -14.60 -0.63
CA LEU A 230 -32.65 -14.56 -2.10
C LEU A 230 -33.87 -15.35 -2.59
#